data_AF-A0A4Q1CF68-F1
#
_entry.id   AF-A0A4Q1CF68-F1
#
_cell.length_a   1.000
_cell.length_b   1.000
_cell.length_c   1.000
_cell.angle_alpha   90.00
_cell.angle_beta   90.00
_cell.angle_gamma   90.00
#
_symmetry.space_group_name_H-M   'P 1'
#
loop_
_entity.id
_entity.type
_entity.pdbx_description
1 polymer ?
#
loop_
_entity_poly.entity_id
_entity_poly.type
_entity_poly.pdbx_seq_one_letter_code
_entity_poly.pdbx_strand_id
1 'polypeptide(L)'
;MTSYHKQTPITSYTVDKNVIEHLEEYLKNNVFDILNLESNGSGYRDKSDFSITLHDSNGIEKYASIKECKLPLFRNDIKGITIEQQIYIDHKELKVSLRFGDKQENSDLAISLTDDNAREKVSALEQGMYLILNSYKNINKVFYPPQIITTMLIFGGFFSGILALNSDYTTKARLLFGVTFFSIAFYCVIIPSLFKTFSSFDTNKQKQLDKWFTWLISAFLGFLVFSTVLTEFRRKIWGF
;
A
#
# COMPACT_ATOMS: atom_id res chain seq x y z
N MET A 1 10.19 -32.27 12.61
CA MET A 1 10.23 -31.28 11.51
C MET A 1 8.89 -31.19 10.82
N THR A 2 8.29 -30.00 10.86
CA THR A 2 7.02 -29.68 10.20
C THR A 2 7.26 -28.58 9.19
N SER A 3 6.68 -28.69 8.00
CA SER A 3 6.66 -27.58 7.04
C SER A 3 5.41 -26.74 7.28
N TYR A 4 5.58 -25.43 7.39
CA TYR A 4 4.50 -24.47 7.53
C TYR A 4 4.67 -23.35 6.52
N HIS A 5 3.60 -23.03 5.80
CA HIS A 5 3.54 -21.94 4.85
C HIS A 5 2.43 -20.98 5.23
N LYS A 6 2.72 -19.69 5.18
CA LYS A 6 1.76 -18.61 5.41
C LYS A 6 1.95 -17.53 4.35
N GLN A 7 0.87 -17.19 3.68
CA GLN A 7 0.81 -16.06 2.76
C GLN A 7 -0.28 -15.09 3.24
N THR A 8 0.10 -13.84 3.45
CA THR A 8 -0.78 -12.80 3.99
C THR A 8 -0.76 -11.58 3.06
N PRO A 9 -1.91 -11.09 2.58
CA PRO A 9 -1.94 -9.83 1.83
C PRO A 9 -1.54 -8.68 2.77
N ILE A 10 -0.67 -7.80 2.28
CA ILE A 10 -0.22 -6.65 3.07
C ILE A 10 -1.05 -5.41 2.74
N THR A 11 -1.10 -4.44 3.65
CA THR A 11 -1.77 -3.15 3.42
C THR A 11 -0.89 -2.21 2.58
N SER A 12 -1.40 -1.01 2.29
CA SER A 12 -0.65 0.04 1.62
C SER A 12 0.45 0.65 2.50
N TYR A 13 1.67 0.72 1.98
CA TYR A 13 2.84 1.31 2.63
C TYR A 13 3.56 2.29 1.72
N THR A 14 4.27 3.24 2.32
CA THR A 14 5.25 4.07 1.63
C THR A 14 6.59 3.35 1.65
N VAL A 15 7.09 2.97 0.48
CA VAL A 15 8.32 2.19 0.31
C VAL A 15 9.43 3.13 -0.15
N ASP A 16 10.28 3.49 0.80
CA ASP A 16 11.54 4.19 0.57
C ASP A 16 12.73 3.24 0.74
N LYS A 17 13.95 3.75 0.63
CA LYS A 17 15.14 2.93 0.83
C LYS A 17 15.37 2.55 2.29
N ASN A 18 14.94 3.40 3.22
CA ASN A 18 15.15 3.20 4.65
C ASN A 18 14.32 2.00 5.15
N VAL A 19 13.07 1.86 4.70
CA VAL A 19 12.25 0.70 5.07
C VAL A 19 12.83 -0.59 4.52
N ILE A 20 13.36 -0.58 3.29
CA ILE A 20 14.02 -1.76 2.71
C ILE A 20 15.30 -2.07 3.48
N GLU A 21 16.08 -1.07 3.86
CA GLU A 21 17.29 -1.25 4.67
C GLU A 21 16.97 -1.85 6.05
N HIS A 22 15.95 -1.35 6.75
CA HIS A 22 15.52 -1.90 8.03
C HIS A 22 14.98 -3.34 7.89
N LEU A 23 14.26 -3.65 6.80
CA LEU A 23 13.81 -5.01 6.52
C LEU A 23 14.97 -5.94 6.20
N GLU A 24 15.95 -5.49 5.40
CA GLU A 24 17.18 -6.21 5.11
C GLU A 24 17.96 -6.51 6.39
N GLU A 25 18.16 -5.51 7.24
CA GLU A 25 18.84 -5.67 8.53
C GLU A 25 18.11 -6.65 9.45
N TYR A 26 16.78 -6.52 9.54
CA TYR A 26 15.95 -7.42 10.33
C TYR A 26 16.07 -8.86 9.83
N LEU A 27 15.99 -9.09 8.52
CA LEU A 27 16.09 -10.42 7.93
C LEU A 27 17.50 -11.01 8.07
N LYS A 28 18.56 -10.21 7.94
CA LYS A 28 19.95 -10.68 8.07
C LYS A 28 20.36 -10.95 9.53
N ASN A 29 19.77 -10.25 10.50
CA ASN A 29 20.15 -10.38 11.91
C ASN A 29 19.21 -11.31 12.68
N ASN A 30 17.89 -11.06 12.65
CA ASN A 30 16.95 -11.74 13.56
C ASN A 30 16.52 -13.12 13.08
N VAL A 31 16.64 -13.41 11.79
CA VAL A 31 16.23 -14.72 11.25
C VAL A 31 17.05 -15.86 11.84
N PHE A 32 18.36 -15.69 12.00
CA PHE A 32 19.23 -16.71 12.56
C PHE A 32 18.88 -17.02 14.02
N ASP A 33 18.59 -15.96 14.78
CA ASP A 33 18.15 -16.07 16.18
C ASP A 33 16.83 -16.83 16.27
N ILE A 34 15.84 -16.50 15.41
CA ILE A 34 14.53 -17.17 15.40
C ILE A 34 14.63 -18.64 15.01
N LEU A 35 15.58 -18.99 14.13
CA LEU A 35 15.82 -20.38 13.74
C LEU A 35 16.63 -21.19 14.77
N ASN A 36 17.05 -20.55 15.87
CA ASN A 36 17.97 -21.10 16.87
C ASN A 36 19.24 -21.68 16.22
N LEU A 37 19.73 -21.01 15.17
CA LEU A 37 20.99 -21.38 14.55
C LEU A 37 22.08 -20.75 15.39
N GLU A 38 22.80 -21.56 16.19
CA GLU A 38 23.93 -21.06 16.96
C GLU A 38 24.88 -20.31 16.02
N SER A 39 25.23 -19.07 16.36
CA SER A 39 26.18 -18.25 15.58
C SER A 39 27.61 -18.77 15.69
N ASN A 40 27.79 -20.10 15.67
CA ASN A 40 29.07 -20.78 15.73
C ASN A 40 29.74 -20.64 14.36
N GLY A 41 30.30 -19.47 14.11
CA GLY A 41 31.09 -19.14 12.94
C GLY A 41 30.31 -18.50 11.80
N SER A 42 30.97 -17.56 11.12
CA SER A 42 30.49 -16.79 9.96
C SER A 42 29.94 -17.63 8.79
N GLY A 43 30.14 -18.95 8.78
CA GLY A 43 29.79 -19.83 7.66
C GLY A 43 28.29 -20.05 7.42
N TYR A 44 27.42 -19.77 8.39
CA TYR A 44 25.96 -19.88 8.19
C TYR A 44 25.36 -18.65 7.52
N ARG A 45 25.94 -17.45 7.75
CA ARG A 45 25.49 -16.21 7.08
C ARG A 45 25.75 -16.25 5.58
N ASP A 46 26.85 -16.87 5.16
CA ASP A 46 27.19 -17.04 3.73
C ASP A 46 26.26 -18.02 3.00
N LYS A 47 25.46 -18.83 3.71
CA LYS A 47 24.48 -19.76 3.12
C LYS A 47 23.08 -19.15 2.93
N SER A 48 22.94 -17.86 3.21
CA SER A 48 21.68 -17.14 3.05
C SER A 48 21.68 -16.41 1.70
N ASP A 49 20.71 -16.71 0.85
CA ASP A 49 20.49 -15.98 -0.41
C ASP A 49 19.48 -14.87 -0.13
N PHE A 50 19.97 -13.64 0.01
CA PHE A 50 19.14 -12.45 0.15
C PHE A 50 19.16 -11.66 -1.15
N SER A 51 17.99 -11.22 -1.59
CA SER A 51 17.91 -10.36 -2.76
C SER A 51 16.76 -9.37 -2.73
N ILE A 52 16.99 -8.24 -3.37
CA ILE A 52 16.00 -7.20 -3.60
C ILE A 52 15.86 -7.04 -5.10
N THR A 53 14.65 -7.24 -5.60
CA THR A 53 14.32 -7.16 -7.00
C THR A 53 13.44 -5.93 -7.23
N LEU A 54 13.93 -4.98 -8.02
CA LEU A 54 13.18 -3.82 -8.46
C LEU A 54 12.55 -4.15 -9.82
N HIS A 55 11.25 -3.92 -9.94
CA HIS A 55 10.49 -4.08 -11.17
C HIS A 55 10.14 -2.68 -11.70
N ASP A 56 10.70 -2.30 -12.84
CA ASP A 56 10.42 -1.03 -13.51
C ASP A 56 9.89 -1.27 -14.94
N SER A 57 9.72 -0.21 -15.73
CA SER A 57 9.23 -0.37 -17.11
C SER A 57 10.32 -0.87 -18.07
N ASN A 58 11.58 -0.66 -17.73
CA ASN A 58 12.75 -1.04 -18.53
C ASN A 58 13.22 -2.47 -18.25
N GLY A 59 12.84 -3.08 -17.12
CA GLY A 59 13.10 -4.48 -16.85
C GLY A 59 13.03 -4.84 -15.37
N ILE A 60 13.93 -5.73 -14.99
CA ILE A 60 14.06 -6.26 -13.63
C ILE A 60 15.52 -6.07 -13.21
N GLU A 61 15.74 -5.35 -12.12
CA GLU A 61 17.07 -5.15 -11.53
C GLU A 61 17.14 -5.89 -10.19
N LYS A 62 18.08 -6.83 -10.05
CA LYS A 62 18.27 -7.63 -8.83
C LYS A 62 19.54 -7.18 -8.10
N TYR A 63 19.44 -6.96 -6.80
CA TYR A 63 20.50 -6.48 -5.92
C TYR A 63 20.65 -7.41 -4.72
N ALA A 64 21.87 -7.56 -4.19
CA ALA A 64 22.12 -8.32 -2.94
C ALA A 64 21.98 -7.44 -1.68
N SER A 65 21.90 -6.13 -1.85
CA SER A 65 21.60 -5.16 -0.81
C SER A 65 21.01 -3.89 -1.40
N ILE A 66 20.14 -3.19 -0.67
CA ILE A 66 19.58 -1.92 -1.15
C ILE A 66 20.65 -0.84 -1.30
N LYS A 67 21.78 -0.99 -0.60
CA LYS A 67 22.95 -0.09 -0.66
C LYS A 67 23.65 -0.12 -2.02
N GLU A 68 23.51 -1.20 -2.78
CA GLU A 68 24.06 -1.33 -4.13
C GLU A 68 23.30 -0.45 -5.14
N CYS A 69 22.04 -0.13 -4.85
CA CYS A 69 21.26 0.79 -5.66
C CYS A 69 21.81 2.23 -5.46
N LYS A 70 22.53 2.73 -6.47
CA LYS A 70 23.18 4.07 -6.40
C LYS A 70 22.22 5.26 -6.44
N LEU A 71 20.98 5.06 -6.90
CA LEU A 71 20.02 6.15 -7.05
C LEU A 71 19.53 6.62 -5.67
N PRO A 72 19.45 7.93 -5.37
CA PRO A 72 18.94 8.39 -4.07
C PRO A 72 17.44 8.09 -3.89
N LEU A 73 16.69 8.04 -4.99
CA LEU A 73 15.25 7.75 -5.05
C LEU A 73 15.00 6.65 -6.08
N PHE A 74 13.88 5.97 -5.98
CA PHE A 74 13.48 5.01 -7.01
C PHE A 74 13.15 5.72 -8.32
N ARG A 75 13.25 4.98 -9.43
CA ARG A 75 12.83 5.50 -10.74
C ARG A 75 11.33 5.75 -10.76
N ASN A 76 10.91 6.77 -11.50
CA ASN A 76 9.51 7.22 -11.55
C ASN A 76 8.53 6.20 -12.15
N ASP A 77 9.05 5.18 -12.83
CA ASP A 77 8.33 4.11 -13.52
C ASP A 77 8.40 2.76 -12.77
N ILE A 78 8.86 2.77 -11.52
CA ILE A 78 8.85 1.59 -10.67
C ILE A 78 7.41 1.07 -10.47
N LYS A 79 7.25 -0.24 -10.65
CA LYS A 79 5.97 -0.95 -10.54
C LYS A 79 5.91 -1.85 -9.31
N GLY A 80 7.07 -2.29 -8.83
CA GLY A 80 7.11 -3.13 -7.64
C GLY A 80 8.51 -3.36 -7.10
N ILE A 81 8.56 -3.80 -5.86
CA ILE A 81 9.78 -4.19 -5.15
C ILE A 81 9.50 -5.52 -4.47
N THR A 82 10.38 -6.49 -4.70
CA THR A 82 10.31 -7.82 -4.11
C THR A 82 11.56 -8.05 -3.26
N ILE A 83 11.38 -8.34 -1.98
CA ILE A 83 12.46 -8.68 -1.05
C ILE A 83 12.36 -10.18 -0.77
N GLU A 84 13.42 -10.91 -1.05
CA GLU A 84 13.48 -12.35 -0.89
C GLU A 84 14.65 -12.76 -0.02
N GLN A 85 14.40 -13.69 0.91
CA GLN A 85 15.43 -14.35 1.71
C GLN A 85 15.17 -15.85 1.66
N GLN A 86 16.16 -16.60 1.20
CA GLN A 86 16.17 -18.05 1.29
C GLN A 86 17.34 -18.51 2.16
N ILE A 87 17.08 -19.45 3.06
CA ILE A 87 18.08 -20.07 3.92
C ILE A 87 17.86 -21.58 3.89
N TYR A 88 18.93 -22.34 3.65
CA TYR A 88 18.92 -23.79 3.71
C TYR A 88 20.09 -24.29 4.57
N ILE A 89 19.80 -24.71 5.80
CA ILE A 89 20.80 -25.09 6.80
C ILE A 89 20.28 -26.28 7.61
N ASP A 90 21.07 -27.33 7.74
CA ASP A 90 20.81 -28.48 8.63
C ASP A 90 19.37 -29.06 8.49
N HIS A 91 18.94 -29.23 7.24
CA HIS A 91 17.60 -29.69 6.83
C HIS A 91 16.45 -28.74 7.18
N LYS A 92 16.75 -27.54 7.69
CA LYS A 92 15.82 -26.44 7.82
C LYS A 92 15.82 -25.61 6.55
N GLU A 93 14.62 -25.21 6.12
CA GLU A 93 14.44 -24.36 4.96
C GLU A 93 13.54 -23.19 5.33
N LEU A 94 14.04 -21.97 5.18
CA LEU A 94 13.25 -20.75 5.27
C LEU A 94 13.20 -20.07 3.91
N LYS A 95 12.02 -19.65 3.49
CA LYS A 95 11.78 -18.76 2.37
C LYS A 95 10.89 -17.62 2.84
N VAL A 96 11.37 -16.39 2.71
CA VAL A 96 10.60 -15.17 2.91
C VAL A 96 10.53 -14.46 1.57
N SER A 97 9.33 -14.06 1.15
CA SER A 97 9.11 -13.20 -0.01
C SER A 97 8.12 -12.11 0.38
N LEU A 98 8.57 -10.87 0.36
CA LEU A 98 7.76 -9.69 0.62
C LEU A 98 7.67 -8.89 -0.68
N ARG A 99 6.46 -8.75 -1.20
CA ARG A 99 6.18 -8.04 -2.45
C ARG A 99 5.42 -6.76 -2.15
N PHE A 100 5.91 -5.67 -2.71
CA PHE A 100 5.23 -4.39 -2.79
C PHE A 100 4.89 -4.12 -4.24
N GLY A 101 3.60 -4.04 -4.55
CA GLY A 101 3.12 -3.75 -5.89
C GLY A 101 2.45 -2.39 -6.01
N ASP A 102 2.35 -1.93 -7.24
CA ASP A 102 1.49 -0.82 -7.66
C ASP A 102 0.00 -1.07 -7.40
N LYS A 103 -0.40 -2.34 -7.36
CA LYS A 103 -1.77 -2.81 -7.04
C LYS A 103 -1.81 -3.67 -5.79
N GLN A 104 -3.00 -3.80 -5.21
CA GLN A 104 -3.24 -4.57 -4.00
C GLN A 104 -2.94 -6.07 -4.19
N GLU A 105 -3.34 -6.65 -5.33
CA GLU A 105 -3.11 -8.07 -5.63
C GLU A 105 -1.62 -8.44 -5.77
N ASN A 106 -0.77 -7.46 -6.01
CA ASN A 106 0.69 -7.63 -6.16
C ASN A 106 1.44 -7.30 -4.86
N SER A 107 0.73 -7.19 -3.74
CA SER A 107 1.29 -6.82 -2.44
C SER A 107 0.97 -7.87 -1.37
N ASP A 108 1.95 -8.68 -1.01
CA ASP A 108 1.81 -9.76 -0.05
C ASP A 108 3.12 -10.16 0.62
N LEU A 109 3.00 -10.82 1.77
CA LEU A 109 4.09 -11.42 2.52
C LEU A 109 3.87 -12.94 2.55
N ALA A 110 4.80 -13.67 1.96
CA ALA A 110 4.84 -15.13 1.98
C ALA A 110 6.05 -15.59 2.81
N ILE A 111 5.79 -16.46 3.79
CA ILE A 111 6.81 -17.09 4.62
C ILE A 111 6.58 -18.60 4.63
N SER A 112 7.60 -19.35 4.23
CA SER A 112 7.63 -20.81 4.31
C SER A 112 8.78 -21.23 5.21
N LEU A 113 8.51 -22.07 6.20
CA LEU A 113 9.52 -22.60 7.11
C LEU A 113 9.35 -24.11 7.30
N THR A 114 10.43 -24.85 7.12
CA THR A 114 10.55 -26.25 7.51
C THR A 114 11.47 -26.32 8.72
N ASP A 115 10.90 -26.47 9.92
CA ASP A 115 11.63 -26.59 11.18
C ASP A 115 10.70 -27.18 12.26
N ASP A 116 11.22 -27.42 13.45
CA ASP A 116 10.41 -27.63 14.65
C ASP A 116 9.82 -26.29 15.12
N ASN A 117 8.55 -26.32 15.53
CA ASN A 117 7.74 -25.14 15.87
C ASN A 117 7.64 -24.10 14.73
N ALA A 118 7.62 -24.57 13.48
CA ALA A 118 7.60 -23.71 12.29
C ALA A 118 6.49 -22.63 12.32
N ARG A 119 5.29 -22.97 12.81
CA ARG A 119 4.16 -22.03 12.92
C ARG A 119 4.44 -20.84 13.82
N GLU A 120 5.06 -21.07 14.99
CA GLU A 120 5.36 -20.04 15.96
C GLU A 120 6.46 -19.11 15.43
N LYS A 121 7.53 -19.70 14.88
CA LYS A 121 8.65 -18.97 14.27
C LYS A 121 8.20 -18.11 13.08
N VAL A 122 7.33 -18.65 12.21
CA VAL A 122 6.74 -17.88 11.10
C VAL A 122 5.90 -16.71 11.62
N SER A 123 5.13 -16.92 12.68
CA SER A 123 4.33 -15.85 13.29
C SER A 123 5.21 -14.77 13.93
N ALA A 124 6.31 -15.15 14.58
CA ALA A 124 7.29 -14.21 15.14
C ALA A 124 7.99 -13.40 14.03
N LEU A 125 8.42 -14.07 12.95
CA LEU A 125 9.02 -13.40 11.79
C LEU A 125 8.06 -12.38 11.18
N GLU A 126 6.82 -12.78 10.92
CA GLU A 126 5.77 -11.92 10.38
C GLU A 126 5.51 -10.70 11.28
N GLN A 127 5.39 -10.90 12.59
CA GLN A 127 5.18 -9.82 13.54
C GLN A 127 6.33 -8.81 13.55
N GLY A 128 7.58 -9.26 13.56
CA GLY A 128 8.72 -8.35 13.51
C GLY A 128 8.81 -7.57 12.20
N MET A 129 8.47 -8.19 11.05
CA MET A 129 8.35 -7.47 9.78
C MET A 129 7.24 -6.43 9.84
N TYR A 130 6.07 -6.75 10.40
CA TYR A 130 4.98 -5.78 10.55
C TYR A 130 5.30 -4.64 11.51
N LEU A 131 6.11 -4.86 12.55
CA LEU A 131 6.56 -3.78 13.44
C LEU A 131 7.36 -2.73 12.66
N ILE A 132 8.23 -3.16 11.74
CA ILE A 132 8.98 -2.26 10.86
C ILE A 132 8.03 -1.55 9.90
N LEU A 133 7.18 -2.30 9.21
CA LEU A 133 6.26 -1.78 8.19
C LEU A 133 5.23 -0.80 8.75
N ASN A 134 4.75 -1.00 9.97
CA ASN A 134 3.70 -0.18 10.57
C ASN A 134 4.05 1.32 10.62
N SER A 135 5.33 1.66 10.78
CA SER A 135 5.82 3.04 10.76
C SER A 135 5.70 3.71 9.39
N TYR A 136 5.54 2.92 8.32
CA TYR A 136 5.46 3.36 6.93
C TYR A 136 4.07 3.18 6.33
N LYS A 137 3.07 2.85 7.14
CA LYS A 137 1.70 2.64 6.68
C LYS A 137 1.12 3.95 6.14
N ASN A 138 0.48 3.89 4.98
CA ASN A 138 -0.20 5.04 4.39
C ASN A 138 -1.70 4.76 4.18
N ILE A 139 -2.43 5.81 3.82
CA ILE A 139 -3.89 5.75 3.63
C ILE A 139 -4.30 5.31 2.22
N ASN A 140 -3.35 4.92 1.35
CA ASN A 140 -3.68 4.65 -0.05
C ASN A 140 -4.67 3.50 -0.22
N LYS A 141 -4.73 2.55 0.72
CA LYS A 141 -5.74 1.48 0.78
C LYS A 141 -7.19 2.01 0.68
N VAL A 142 -7.47 3.22 1.17
CA VAL A 142 -8.81 3.84 1.06
C VAL A 142 -9.22 4.06 -0.40
N PHE A 143 -8.25 4.31 -1.29
CA PHE A 143 -8.45 4.48 -2.72
C PHE A 143 -8.57 3.17 -3.49
N TYR A 144 -8.37 2.04 -2.81
CA TYR A 144 -8.53 0.69 -3.36
C TYR A 144 -9.63 -0.05 -2.58
N PRO A 145 -10.88 0.43 -2.59
CA PRO A 145 -11.96 -0.28 -1.93
C PRO A 145 -12.22 -1.63 -2.64
N PRO A 146 -12.74 -2.63 -1.91
CA PRO A 146 -13.19 -3.87 -2.51
C PRO A 146 -14.12 -3.62 -3.70
N GLN A 147 -13.99 -4.44 -4.75
CA GLN A 147 -14.79 -4.30 -5.99
C GLN A 147 -16.29 -4.18 -5.72
N ILE A 148 -16.80 -4.86 -4.69
CA ILE A 148 -18.21 -4.80 -4.30
C ILE A 148 -18.65 -3.38 -3.90
N ILE A 149 -17.81 -2.65 -3.17
CA ILE A 149 -18.11 -1.28 -2.71
C ILE A 149 -18.08 -0.33 -3.91
N THR A 150 -17.07 -0.43 -4.77
CA THR A 150 -16.98 0.37 -5.99
C THR A 150 -18.19 0.16 -6.88
N THR A 151 -18.60 -1.11 -7.05
CA THR A 151 -19.77 -1.51 -7.81
C THR A 151 -21.05 -0.91 -7.21
N MET A 152 -21.25 -1.06 -5.90
CA MET A 152 -22.40 -0.46 -5.20
C MET A 152 -22.45 1.07 -5.32
N LEU A 153 -21.31 1.76 -5.24
CA LEU A 153 -21.25 3.21 -5.40
C LEU A 153 -21.63 3.65 -6.81
N ILE A 154 -21.08 2.99 -7.83
CA ILE A 154 -21.37 3.30 -9.24
C ILE A 154 -22.84 3.02 -9.56
N PHE A 155 -23.33 1.81 -9.27
CA PHE A 155 -24.72 1.45 -9.54
C PHE A 155 -25.68 2.25 -8.67
N GLY A 156 -25.39 2.44 -7.38
CA GLY A 156 -26.22 3.26 -6.48
C GLY A 156 -26.34 4.70 -6.96
N GLY A 157 -25.23 5.32 -7.37
CA GLY A 157 -25.24 6.67 -7.95
C GLY A 157 -26.02 6.72 -9.27
N PHE A 158 -25.81 5.74 -10.15
CA PHE A 158 -26.48 5.65 -11.45
C PHE A 158 -28.01 5.47 -11.30
N PHE A 159 -28.45 4.52 -10.48
CA PHE A 159 -29.87 4.28 -10.21
C PHE A 159 -30.51 5.46 -9.49
N SER A 160 -29.82 6.08 -8.52
CA SER A 160 -30.28 7.32 -7.90
C SER A 160 -30.47 8.43 -8.94
N GLY A 161 -29.60 8.53 -9.94
CA GLY A 161 -29.72 9.47 -11.05
C GLY A 161 -30.96 9.19 -11.92
N ILE A 162 -31.18 7.93 -12.33
CA ILE A 162 -32.35 7.54 -13.12
C ILE A 162 -33.67 7.77 -12.35
N LEU A 163 -33.71 7.42 -11.08
CA LEU A 163 -34.89 7.65 -10.23
C LEU A 163 -35.17 9.15 -10.04
N ALA A 164 -34.13 9.99 -10.00
CA ALA A 164 -34.29 11.44 -9.93
C ALA A 164 -34.90 12.04 -11.22
N LEU A 165 -34.69 11.42 -12.39
CA LEU A 165 -35.26 11.87 -13.67
C LEU A 165 -36.75 11.53 -13.83
N ASN A 166 -37.27 10.53 -13.12
CA ASN A 166 -38.63 10.00 -13.30
C ASN A 166 -39.66 10.50 -12.27
N SER A 167 -39.28 11.33 -11.29
CA SER A 167 -40.21 11.79 -10.25
C SER A 167 -40.63 13.24 -10.43
N ASP A 168 -41.90 13.48 -10.72
CA ASP A 168 -42.44 14.81 -11.08
C ASP A 168 -42.43 15.85 -9.94
N TYR A 169 -42.16 15.51 -8.67
CA TYR A 169 -42.42 16.45 -7.55
C TYR A 169 -41.40 16.55 -6.40
N THR A 170 -40.14 16.09 -6.53
CA THR A 170 -39.10 16.30 -5.48
C THR A 170 -37.70 16.58 -6.07
N THR A 171 -37.68 17.43 -7.08
CA THR A 171 -36.72 17.44 -8.20
C THR A 171 -35.35 18.06 -7.95
N LYS A 172 -35.16 18.91 -6.92
CA LYS A 172 -33.83 19.51 -6.66
C LYS A 172 -32.99 18.71 -5.68
N ALA A 173 -33.55 18.32 -4.53
CA ALA A 173 -32.79 17.63 -3.49
C ALA A 173 -32.29 16.26 -3.95
N ARG A 174 -33.12 15.44 -4.62
CA ARG A 174 -32.73 14.10 -5.10
C ARG A 174 -31.68 14.14 -6.21
N LEU A 175 -31.82 15.09 -7.15
CA LEU A 175 -30.86 15.28 -8.23
C LEU A 175 -29.52 15.79 -7.66
N LEU A 176 -29.57 16.69 -6.69
CA LEU A 176 -28.39 17.19 -5.98
C LEU A 176 -27.73 16.08 -5.16
N PHE A 177 -28.49 15.20 -4.49
CA PHE A 177 -27.97 14.01 -3.82
C PHE A 177 -27.34 13.02 -4.80
N GLY A 178 -27.99 12.68 -5.90
CA GLY A 178 -27.47 11.75 -6.91
C GLY A 178 -26.18 12.26 -7.55
N VAL A 179 -26.15 13.53 -7.97
CA VAL A 179 -24.95 14.18 -8.51
C VAL A 179 -23.84 14.25 -7.47
N THR A 180 -24.17 14.56 -6.21
CA THR A 180 -23.17 14.62 -5.12
C THR A 180 -22.58 13.24 -4.83
N PHE A 181 -23.40 12.19 -4.71
CA PHE A 181 -22.92 10.82 -4.49
C PHE A 181 -22.09 10.31 -5.67
N PHE A 182 -22.52 10.57 -6.90
CA PHE A 182 -21.76 10.20 -8.09
C PHE A 182 -20.43 10.97 -8.15
N SER A 183 -20.43 12.27 -7.83
CA SER A 183 -19.23 13.10 -7.77
C SER A 183 -18.27 12.62 -6.68
N ILE A 184 -18.77 12.26 -5.49
CA ILE A 184 -17.97 11.70 -4.39
C ILE A 184 -17.38 10.36 -4.80
N ALA A 185 -18.16 9.46 -5.41
CA ALA A 185 -17.67 8.17 -5.87
C ALA A 185 -16.56 8.34 -6.93
N PHE A 186 -16.79 9.23 -7.89
CA PHE A 186 -15.82 9.52 -8.94
C PHE A 186 -14.55 10.16 -8.38
N TYR A 187 -14.69 11.15 -7.50
CA TYR A 187 -13.57 11.92 -6.96
C TYR A 187 -12.77 11.20 -5.87
N CYS A 188 -13.43 10.40 -5.02
CA CYS A 188 -12.77 9.72 -3.90
C CYS A 188 -12.26 8.33 -4.26
N VAL A 189 -12.84 7.65 -5.25
CA VAL A 189 -12.48 6.26 -5.59
C VAL A 189 -11.79 6.19 -6.96
N ILE A 190 -12.39 6.76 -8.00
CA ILE A 190 -11.92 6.59 -9.38
C ILE A 190 -10.69 7.45 -9.66
N ILE A 191 -10.74 8.75 -9.37
CA ILE A 191 -9.60 9.65 -9.62
C ILE A 191 -8.34 9.20 -8.86
N PRO A 192 -8.38 8.92 -7.54
CA PRO A 192 -7.17 8.60 -6.80
C PRO A 192 -6.58 7.25 -7.19
N SER A 193 -7.41 6.24 -7.54
CA SER A 193 -6.91 4.94 -8.00
C SER A 193 -6.22 4.99 -9.37
N LEU A 194 -6.46 6.04 -10.17
CA LEU A 194 -5.74 6.27 -11.43
C LEU A 194 -4.34 6.87 -11.23
N PHE A 195 -4.13 7.62 -10.14
CA PHE A 195 -2.90 8.38 -9.93
C PHE A 195 -2.03 7.87 -8.78
N LYS A 196 -2.63 7.34 -7.71
CA LYS A 196 -1.91 6.77 -6.57
C LYS A 196 -1.81 5.28 -6.72
N THR A 197 -0.61 4.75 -6.52
CA THR A 197 -0.35 3.31 -6.41
C THR A 197 -0.72 2.80 -5.02
N PHE A 198 -1.00 1.50 -4.91
CA PHE A 198 -1.31 0.85 -3.63
C PHE A 198 -0.13 0.97 -2.67
N SER A 199 1.06 0.53 -3.08
CA SER A 199 2.31 0.86 -2.39
C SER A 199 2.89 2.13 -3.01
N SER A 200 3.12 3.16 -2.19
CA SER A 200 3.69 4.43 -2.65
C SER A 200 5.20 4.34 -2.66
N PHE A 201 5.84 4.35 -3.81
CA PHE A 201 7.31 4.30 -3.89
C PHE A 201 7.91 5.69 -3.79
N ASP A 202 9.04 5.84 -3.09
CA ASP A 202 9.71 7.12 -2.97
C ASP A 202 10.38 7.52 -4.31
N THR A 203 9.60 8.21 -5.14
CA THR A 203 9.99 8.71 -6.46
C THR A 203 9.71 10.22 -6.56
N ASN A 204 10.41 10.90 -7.47
CA ASN A 204 10.17 12.32 -7.72
C ASN A 204 8.74 12.57 -8.23
N LYS A 205 8.25 11.70 -9.12
CA LYS A 205 6.89 11.76 -9.66
C LYS A 205 5.85 11.62 -8.55
N GLN A 206 6.01 10.65 -7.65
CA GLN A 206 5.08 10.42 -6.54
C GLN A 206 5.08 11.61 -5.58
N LYS A 207 6.25 12.16 -5.21
CA LYS A 207 6.35 13.38 -4.39
C LYS A 207 5.63 14.57 -5.01
N GLN A 208 5.71 14.75 -6.33
CA GLN A 208 4.98 15.81 -7.04
C GLN A 208 3.47 15.57 -7.04
N LEU A 209 3.04 14.33 -7.32
CA LEU A 209 1.63 13.94 -7.28
C LEU A 209 1.03 14.13 -5.90
N ASP A 210 1.73 13.74 -4.83
CA ASP A 210 1.27 13.92 -3.47
C ASP A 210 1.13 15.40 -3.11
N LYS A 211 2.09 16.25 -3.49
CA LYS A 211 1.97 17.71 -3.31
C LYS A 211 0.77 18.29 -4.05
N TRP A 212 0.58 17.91 -5.31
CA TRP A 212 -0.54 18.39 -6.12
C TRP A 212 -1.88 17.91 -5.55
N PHE A 213 -1.95 16.66 -5.11
CA PHE A 213 -3.14 16.07 -4.50
C PHE A 213 -3.48 16.72 -3.16
N THR A 214 -2.48 16.98 -2.30
CA THR A 214 -2.68 17.73 -1.04
C THR A 214 -3.16 19.15 -1.30
N TRP A 215 -2.59 19.85 -2.30
CA TRP A 215 -3.05 21.18 -2.70
C TRP A 215 -4.50 21.14 -3.17
N LEU A 216 -4.85 20.18 -4.03
CA LEU A 216 -6.19 20.03 -4.59
C LEU A 216 -7.23 19.70 -3.52
N ILE A 217 -6.92 18.80 -2.57
CA ILE A 217 -7.78 18.53 -1.40
C ILE A 217 -7.97 19.79 -0.55
N SER A 218 -6.89 20.53 -0.28
CA SER A 218 -6.94 21.74 0.53
C SER A 218 -7.76 22.84 -0.13
N ALA A 219 -7.62 23.01 -1.44
CA ALA A 219 -8.41 23.95 -2.23
C ALA A 219 -9.91 23.57 -2.22
N PHE A 220 -10.22 22.29 -2.36
CA PHE A 220 -11.60 21.80 -2.31
C PHE A 220 -12.25 21.99 -0.93
N LEU A 221 -11.54 21.65 0.15
CA LEU A 221 -12.00 21.90 1.52
C LEU A 221 -12.19 23.40 1.79
N GLY A 222 -11.24 24.23 1.35
CA GLY A 222 -11.34 25.68 1.46
C GLY A 222 -12.56 26.23 0.71
N PHE A 223 -12.82 25.73 -0.50
CA PHE A 223 -14.00 26.08 -1.27
C PHE A 223 -15.30 25.69 -0.55
N LEU A 224 -15.39 24.49 0.02
CA LEU A 224 -16.56 24.04 0.78
C LEU A 224 -16.81 24.94 1.99
N VAL A 225 -15.79 25.18 2.81
CA VAL A 225 -15.90 26.03 4.01
C VAL A 225 -16.31 27.45 3.61
N PHE A 226 -15.63 28.03 2.62
CA PHE A 226 -15.94 29.39 2.17
C PHE A 226 -17.34 29.50 1.58
N SER A 227 -17.79 28.49 0.82
CA SER A 227 -19.15 28.46 0.26
C SER A 227 -20.20 28.38 1.35
N THR A 228 -20.02 27.54 2.38
CA THR A 228 -20.94 27.44 3.50
C THR A 228 -20.99 28.73 4.31
N VAL A 229 -19.84 29.31 4.64
CA VAL A 229 -19.76 30.57 5.39
C VAL A 229 -20.38 31.72 4.60
N LEU A 230 -20.09 31.84 3.30
CA LEU A 230 -20.63 32.89 2.45
C LEU A 230 -22.15 32.75 2.28
N THR A 231 -22.67 31.52 2.23
CA THR A 231 -24.11 31.27 2.22
C THR A 231 -24.79 31.75 3.50
N GLU A 232 -24.21 31.44 4.66
CA GLU A 232 -24.72 31.91 5.96
C GLU A 232 -24.62 33.44 6.12
N PHE A 233 -23.50 34.02 5.66
CA PHE A 233 -23.29 35.46 5.72
C PHE A 233 -24.26 36.20 4.79
N ARG A 234 -24.48 35.68 3.57
CA ARG A 234 -25.48 36.19 2.63
C ARG A 234 -26.88 36.12 3.23
N ARG A 235 -27.26 34.98 3.83
CA ARG A 235 -28.55 34.81 4.51
C ARG A 235 -28.75 35.86 5.60
N LYS A 236 -27.71 36.14 6.38
CA LYS A 236 -27.77 37.11 7.50
C LYS A 236 -27.85 38.57 7.04
N ILE A 237 -27.16 38.94 5.96
CA ILE A 237 -27.15 40.33 5.47
C ILE A 237 -28.35 40.64 4.57
N TRP A 238 -28.74 39.70 3.70
CA TRP A 238 -29.73 39.95 2.63
C TRP A 238 -31.10 39.36 2.93
N GLY A 239 -31.27 38.57 4.01
CA GLY A 239 -32.57 38.09 4.49
C GLY A 239 -33.21 36.98 3.65
N PHE A 240 -32.50 36.42 2.66
CA PHE A 240 -32.91 35.26 1.86
C PHE A 240 -31.80 34.21 1.86
#